data_AF-A0A4R8DNI9-F1
#
_entry.id   AF-A0A4R8DNI9-F1
#
_cell.length_a   1.000
_cell.length_b   1.000
_cell.length_c   1.000
_cell.angle_alpha   90.00
_cell.angle_beta   90.00
_cell.angle_gamma   90.00
#
_symmetry.space_group_name_H-M   'P 1'
#
loop_
_entity.id
_entity.type
_entity.pdbx_description
1 polymer ?
#
loop_
_entity_poly.entity_id
_entity_poly.type
_entity_poly.pdbx_seq_one_letter_code
_entity_poly.pdbx_strand_id
1 'polypeptide(L)'
;MFFFWSNYYFLFLIVWLFCLVHAIRTGRREWIFILIIFPGISALAYFIVELLPDIRRGTFASGFQLTFFPKARIRDREKRVKLSDSVTNRLALADAYAEQGRFEDAISLVQSCMTDMYASDQDLMLRLARLYFQAGRYTDSVALFSRALHPENSGMNRMEDEVMYTRAMEGTGNKQVAEEMYQKVIRRHHSLEARYWYGQLLKQEGRAQEAREQFKAIREDMELQPRYVRRLYAPWARKAGRELRSF
;
A
#
# COMPACT_ATOMS: atom_id res chain seq x y z
N MET A 1 -21.48 44.55 -18.35
CA MET A 1 -21.53 43.90 -17.03
C MET A 1 -22.53 42.74 -17.17
N PHE A 2 -22.08 41.58 -17.66
CA PHE A 2 -22.98 40.49 -18.07
C PHE A 2 -23.42 39.66 -16.87
N PHE A 3 -24.67 39.86 -16.47
CA PHE A 3 -25.43 38.99 -15.58
C PHE A 3 -25.68 37.64 -16.27
N PHE A 4 -24.82 36.65 -16.03
CA PHE A 4 -25.14 35.23 -16.28
C PHE A 4 -25.68 34.60 -14.99
N TRP A 5 -26.85 35.07 -14.54
CA TRP A 5 -27.65 34.37 -13.54
C TRP A 5 -28.59 33.42 -14.27
N SER A 6 -28.04 32.27 -14.69
CA SER A 6 -28.82 31.18 -15.26
C SER A 6 -28.40 29.87 -14.61
N ASN A 7 -29.38 29.02 -14.31
CA ASN A 7 -29.19 27.71 -13.68
C ASN A 7 -28.12 26.84 -14.37
N TYR A 8 -27.79 27.10 -15.64
CA TYR A 8 -26.75 26.41 -16.40
C TYR A 8 -25.32 26.66 -15.91
N TYR A 9 -25.04 27.79 -15.24
CA TYR A 9 -23.71 28.06 -14.68
C TYR A 9 -23.33 27.04 -13.60
N PHE A 10 -24.28 26.69 -12.73
CA PHE A 10 -24.07 25.67 -11.71
C PHE A 10 -23.86 24.29 -12.31
N LEU A 11 -24.61 23.94 -13.37
CA LEU A 11 -24.42 22.67 -14.08
C LEU A 11 -23.03 22.60 -14.73
N PHE A 12 -22.59 23.68 -15.36
CA PHE A 12 -21.23 23.79 -15.89
C PHE A 12 -20.17 23.61 -14.81
N LEU A 13 -20.31 24.28 -13.66
CA LEU A 13 -19.38 24.13 -12.54
C LEU A 13 -19.36 22.70 -11.99
N ILE A 14 -20.51 22.03 -11.88
CA ILE A 14 -20.59 20.64 -11.42
C ILE A 14 -19.84 19.71 -12.38
N VAL A 15 -20.06 19.86 -13.69
CA VAL A 15 -19.38 19.04 -14.71
C VAL A 15 -17.87 19.29 -14.70
N TRP A 16 -17.46 20.56 -14.64
CA TRP A 16 -16.04 20.92 -14.57
C TRP A 16 -15.38 20.36 -13.30
N LEU A 17 -16.02 20.54 -12.14
CA LEU A 17 -15.52 20.03 -10.87
C LEU A 17 -15.44 18.49 -10.88
N PHE A 18 -16.43 17.83 -11.47
CA PHE A 18 -16.41 16.37 -11.66
C PHE A 18 -15.21 15.92 -12.50
N CYS A 19 -14.95 16.56 -13.65
CA CYS A 19 -13.79 16.25 -14.49
C CYS A 19 -12.48 16.49 -13.75
N LEU A 20 -12.38 17.58 -12.98
CA LEU A 20 -11.20 17.89 -12.18
C LEU A 20 -10.94 16.83 -11.10
N VAL A 21 -11.96 16.45 -10.33
CA VAL A 21 -11.83 15.40 -9.30
C VAL A 21 -11.50 14.05 -9.93
N HIS A 22 -12.12 13.70 -11.05
CA HIS A 22 -11.81 12.48 -11.78
C HIS A 22 -10.35 12.46 -12.24
N ALA A 23 -9.84 13.56 -12.81
CA ALA A 23 -8.45 13.67 -13.26
C ALA A 23 -7.45 13.51 -12.10
N ILE A 24 -7.75 14.10 -10.92
CA ILE A 24 -6.95 13.95 -9.70
C ILE A 24 -6.95 12.49 -9.22
N ARG A 25 -8.12 11.87 -9.11
CA ARG A 25 -8.26 10.49 -8.62
C ARG A 25 -7.63 9.45 -9.55
N THR A 26 -7.61 9.72 -10.86
CA THR A 26 -7.02 8.82 -11.87
C THR A 26 -5.55 9.11 -12.18
N GLY A 27 -4.95 10.12 -11.54
CA GLY A 27 -3.52 10.43 -11.67
C GLY A 27 -3.13 11.10 -12.99
N ARG A 28 -4.08 11.71 -13.72
CA ARG A 28 -3.85 12.30 -15.04
C ARG A 28 -3.29 13.71 -14.93
N ARG A 29 -2.01 13.79 -14.57
CA ARG A 29 -1.34 15.04 -14.18
C ARG A 29 -1.41 16.14 -15.25
N GLU A 30 -1.24 15.80 -16.52
CA GLU A 30 -1.29 16.78 -17.62
C GLU A 30 -2.67 17.44 -17.75
N TRP A 31 -3.74 16.65 -17.59
CA TRP A 31 -5.11 17.14 -17.67
C TRP A 31 -5.50 18.02 -16.49
N ILE A 32 -4.95 17.79 -15.30
CA ILE A 32 -5.23 18.62 -14.12
C ILE A 32 -4.82 20.07 -14.38
N PHE A 33 -3.64 20.30 -14.98
CA PHE A 33 -3.19 21.64 -15.31
C PHE A 33 -4.06 22.30 -16.38
N ILE A 34 -4.42 21.56 -17.43
CA ILE A 34 -5.27 22.06 -18.52
C ILE A 34 -6.68 22.42 -18.00
N LEU A 35 -7.24 21.61 -17.09
CA LEU A 35 -8.55 21.84 -16.47
C LEU A 35 -8.58 23.10 -15.60
N ILE A 36 -7.47 23.42 -14.93
CA ILE A 36 -7.37 24.63 -14.09
C ILE A 36 -7.19 25.88 -14.95
N ILE A 37 -6.37 25.83 -16.00
CA ILE A 37 -6.03 27.00 -16.82
C ILE A 37 -7.18 27.35 -17.79
N PHE A 38 -7.88 26.35 -18.35
CA PHE A 38 -8.93 26.56 -19.36
C PHE A 38 -10.27 25.89 -19.03
N PRO A 39 -10.95 26.21 -17.90
CA PRO A 39 -12.08 25.44 -17.36
C PRO A 39 -13.19 25.04 -18.34
N GLY A 40 -13.59 25.93 -19.25
CA GLY A 40 -14.64 25.68 -20.24
C GLY A 40 -14.27 24.63 -21.29
N ILE A 41 -13.29 24.97 -22.12
CA ILE A 41 -12.87 24.15 -23.27
C ILE A 41 -12.23 22.83 -22.77
N SER A 42 -11.49 22.90 -21.66
CA SER A 42 -10.81 21.74 -21.08
C SER A 42 -11.77 20.66 -20.59
N ALA A 43 -12.91 21.01 -19.98
CA ALA A 43 -13.88 20.02 -19.50
C ALA A 43 -14.48 19.23 -20.67
N LEU A 44 -14.79 19.92 -21.78
CA LEU A 44 -15.30 19.30 -22.99
C LEU A 44 -14.25 18.41 -23.66
N ALA A 45 -13.02 18.90 -23.80
CA ALA A 45 -11.91 18.12 -24.36
C ALA A 45 -11.59 16.88 -23.51
N TYR A 46 -11.55 17.04 -22.19
CA TYR A 46 -11.36 15.95 -21.25
C TYR A 46 -12.49 14.92 -21.37
N PHE A 47 -13.75 15.37 -21.43
CA PHE A 47 -14.89 14.48 -21.61
C PHE A 47 -14.75 13.63 -22.89
N ILE A 48 -14.40 14.24 -24.03
CA ILE A 48 -14.29 13.54 -25.32
C ILE A 48 -13.11 12.58 -25.35
N VAL A 49 -11.94 13.00 -24.85
CA VAL A 49 -10.72 12.19 -24.94
C VAL A 49 -10.71 11.08 -23.90
N GLU A 50 -11.24 11.35 -22.70
CA GLU A 50 -11.00 10.49 -21.55
C GLU A 50 -12.25 9.76 -21.04
N LEU A 51 -13.44 10.36 -21.08
CA LEU A 51 -14.66 9.73 -20.57
C LEU A 51 -15.46 9.03 -21.66
N LEU A 52 -15.54 9.63 -22.86
CA LEU A 52 -16.30 9.10 -23.97
C LEU A 52 -15.83 7.70 -24.43
N PRO A 53 -14.52 7.37 -24.46
CA PRO A 53 -14.08 6.01 -24.80
C PRO A 53 -14.59 4.96 -23.81
N ASP A 54 -14.59 5.27 -22.51
CA ASP A 54 -15.08 4.35 -21.48
C ASP A 54 -16.60 4.19 -21.53
N ILE A 55 -17.34 5.24 -21.90
CA ILE A 55 -18.78 5.16 -22.16
C ILE A 55 -19.04 4.26 -23.36
N ARG A 56 -18.31 4.46 -24.47
CA ARG A 56 -18.44 3.65 -25.69
C ARG A 56 -18.08 2.18 -25.47
N ARG A 57 -17.15 1.88 -24.57
CA ARG A 57 -16.74 0.52 -24.19
C ARG A 57 -17.65 -0.12 -23.15
N GLY A 58 -18.61 0.62 -22.59
CA GLY A 58 -19.49 0.15 -21.51
C GLY A 58 -18.79 0.00 -20.14
N THR A 59 -17.56 0.49 -20.00
CA THR A 59 -16.74 0.41 -18.78
C THR A 59 -16.88 1.64 -17.88
N PHE A 60 -17.58 2.68 -18.34
CA PHE A 60 -17.73 3.93 -17.59
C PHE A 60 -18.32 3.74 -16.19
N ALA A 61 -19.37 2.94 -16.04
CA ALA A 61 -20.03 2.74 -14.74
C ALA A 61 -19.13 2.04 -13.72
N SER A 62 -18.36 1.03 -14.14
CA SER A 62 -17.42 0.32 -13.27
C SER A 62 -16.19 1.18 -12.97
N GLY A 63 -15.64 1.89 -13.96
CA GLY A 63 -14.53 2.83 -13.77
C GLY A 63 -14.88 3.96 -12.79
N PHE A 64 -16.04 4.59 -12.97
CA PHE A 64 -16.55 5.60 -12.06
C PHE A 64 -16.72 5.05 -10.64
N GLN A 65 -17.32 3.87 -10.48
CA GLN A 65 -17.47 3.23 -9.18
C GLN A 65 -16.12 2.93 -8.53
N LEU A 66 -15.15 2.40 -9.27
CA LEU A 66 -13.81 2.08 -8.76
C LEU A 66 -13.02 3.31 -8.31
N THR A 67 -13.19 4.44 -9.00
CA THR A 67 -12.48 5.69 -8.73
C THR A 67 -13.11 6.47 -7.56
N PHE A 68 -14.45 6.45 -7.45
CA PHE A 68 -15.17 7.26 -6.46
C PHE A 68 -15.66 6.48 -5.24
N PHE A 69 -15.98 5.20 -5.40
CA PHE A 69 -16.53 4.32 -4.37
C PHE A 69 -15.67 3.06 -4.22
N PRO A 70 -14.58 3.10 -3.43
CA PRO A 70 -13.68 1.96 -3.26
C PRO A 70 -14.41 0.69 -2.77
N LYS A 71 -15.53 0.84 -2.04
CA LYS A 71 -16.40 -0.28 -1.61
C LYS A 71 -17.04 -1.04 -2.78
N ALA A 72 -17.29 -0.39 -3.92
CA ALA A 72 -17.81 -1.06 -5.11
C ALA A 72 -16.81 -2.06 -5.72
N ARG A 73 -15.50 -1.84 -5.48
CA ARG A 73 -14.43 -2.74 -5.92
C ARG A 73 -14.58 -4.15 -5.34
N ILE A 74 -15.01 -4.28 -4.08
CA ILE A 74 -15.30 -5.59 -3.47
C ILE A 74 -16.48 -6.27 -4.17
N ARG A 75 -17.59 -5.54 -4.39
CA ARG A 75 -18.79 -6.13 -5.02
C ARG A 75 -18.49 -6.68 -6.40
N ASP A 76 -17.66 -5.98 -7.17
CA ASP A 76 -17.24 -6.46 -8.49
C ASP A 76 -16.31 -7.67 -8.41
N ARG A 77 -15.44 -7.74 -7.40
CA ARG A 77 -14.58 -8.90 -7.15
C ARG A 77 -15.38 -10.12 -6.69
N GLU A 78 -16.35 -9.94 -5.79
CA GLU A 78 -17.29 -10.98 -5.36
C GLU A 78 -18.08 -11.53 -6.55
N LYS A 79 -18.57 -10.66 -7.45
CA LYS A 79 -19.22 -11.09 -8.69
C LYS A 79 -18.29 -11.93 -9.56
N ARG A 80 -17.02 -11.53 -9.72
CA ARG A 80 -16.05 -12.29 -10.51
C ARG A 80 -15.77 -13.68 -9.93
N VAL A 81 -15.66 -13.81 -8.60
CA VAL A 81 -15.54 -15.10 -7.93
C VAL A 81 -16.78 -15.97 -8.16
N LYS A 82 -17.99 -15.39 -8.06
CA LYS A 82 -19.25 -16.10 -8.37
C LYS A 82 -19.35 -16.57 -9.83
N LEU A 83 -18.79 -15.80 -10.77
CA LEU A 83 -18.77 -16.17 -12.19
C LEU A 83 -17.70 -17.23 -12.50
N SER A 84 -16.53 -17.11 -11.88
CA SER A 84 -15.41 -18.02 -12.08
C SER A 84 -14.62 -18.14 -10.78
N ASP A 85 -14.77 -19.28 -10.13
CA ASP A 85 -14.18 -19.54 -8.82
C ASP A 85 -12.73 -20.05 -8.95
N SER A 86 -11.85 -19.18 -9.44
CA SER A 86 -10.42 -19.47 -9.60
C SER A 86 -9.61 -18.93 -8.41
N VAL A 87 -8.45 -19.56 -8.14
CA VAL A 87 -7.50 -19.08 -7.12
C VAL A 87 -7.14 -17.61 -7.36
N THR A 88 -6.85 -17.22 -8.59
CA THR A 88 -6.54 -15.83 -8.96
C THR A 88 -7.67 -14.86 -8.61
N ASN A 89 -8.92 -15.23 -8.88
CA ASN A 89 -10.07 -14.37 -8.55
C ASN A 89 -10.28 -14.26 -7.03
N ARG A 90 -10.12 -15.36 -6.29
CA ARG A 90 -10.18 -15.37 -4.83
C ARG A 90 -9.07 -14.51 -4.21
N LEU A 91 -7.82 -14.67 -4.65
CA LEU A 91 -6.71 -13.85 -4.15
C LEU A 91 -6.94 -12.36 -4.43
N ALA A 92 -7.45 -12.01 -5.61
CA ALA A 92 -7.73 -10.61 -5.92
C ALA A 92 -8.92 -10.03 -5.13
N LEU A 93 -9.87 -10.86 -4.70
CA LEU A 93 -10.91 -10.48 -3.75
C LEU A 93 -10.33 -10.33 -2.33
N ALA A 94 -9.41 -11.20 -1.91
CA ALA A 94 -8.73 -11.10 -0.62
C ALA A 94 -7.91 -9.82 -0.52
N ASP A 95 -7.17 -9.45 -1.57
CA ASP A 95 -6.45 -8.18 -1.65
C ASP A 95 -7.41 -6.98 -1.50
N ALA A 96 -8.59 -7.04 -2.12
CA ALA A 96 -9.62 -5.99 -2.00
C ALA A 96 -10.23 -5.92 -0.59
N TYR A 97 -10.36 -7.04 0.13
CA TYR A 97 -10.75 -7.06 1.53
C TYR A 97 -9.68 -6.43 2.43
N ALA A 98 -8.41 -6.79 2.22
CA ALA A 98 -7.28 -6.25 2.98
C ALA A 98 -7.14 -4.73 2.78
N GLU A 99 -7.32 -4.22 1.55
CA GLU A 99 -7.33 -2.77 1.25
C GLU A 99 -8.38 -1.99 2.08
N GLN A 100 -9.45 -2.67 2.52
CA GLN A 100 -10.52 -2.07 3.34
C GLN A 100 -10.39 -2.39 4.83
N GLY A 101 -9.29 -3.01 5.26
CA GLY A 101 -9.07 -3.43 6.65
C GLY A 101 -9.90 -4.64 7.07
N ARG A 102 -10.57 -5.34 6.14
CA ARG A 102 -11.33 -6.57 6.40
C ARG A 102 -10.39 -7.78 6.41
N PHE A 103 -9.46 -7.80 7.36
CA PHE A 103 -8.36 -8.78 7.35
C PHE A 103 -8.82 -10.22 7.56
N GLU A 104 -9.79 -10.48 8.44
CA GLU A 104 -10.29 -11.84 8.69
C GLU A 104 -10.99 -12.44 7.46
N ASP A 105 -11.72 -11.63 6.68
CA ASP A 105 -12.32 -12.07 5.42
C ASP A 105 -11.24 -12.40 4.38
N ALA A 106 -10.19 -11.57 4.30
CA ALA A 106 -9.05 -11.81 3.43
C ALA A 106 -8.30 -13.09 3.82
N ILE A 107 -8.03 -13.29 5.11
CA ILE A 107 -7.38 -14.47 5.68
C ILE A 107 -8.15 -15.74 5.31
N SER A 108 -9.46 -15.76 5.60
CA SER A 108 -10.33 -16.91 5.33
C SER A 108 -10.31 -17.29 3.85
N LEU A 109 -10.32 -16.29 2.97
CA LEU A 109 -10.32 -16.50 1.53
C LEU A 109 -8.97 -17.04 1.02
N VAL A 110 -7.85 -16.52 1.51
CA VAL A 110 -6.52 -17.05 1.16
C VAL A 110 -6.32 -18.47 1.71
N GLN A 111 -6.75 -18.74 2.95
CA GLN A 111 -6.72 -20.10 3.52
C GLN A 111 -7.51 -21.09 2.67
N SER A 112 -8.67 -20.69 2.13
CA SER A 112 -9.46 -21.54 1.23
C SER A 112 -8.74 -21.91 -0.07
N CYS A 113 -7.69 -21.17 -0.44
CA CYS A 113 -6.84 -21.46 -1.60
C CYS A 113 -5.65 -22.37 -1.25
N MET A 114 -5.33 -22.55 0.04
CA MET A 114 -4.23 -23.40 0.50
C MET A 114 -4.68 -24.87 0.68
N THR A 115 -5.16 -25.48 -0.40
CA THR A 115 -5.42 -26.93 -0.47
C THR A 115 -4.12 -27.74 -0.52
N ASP A 116 -4.14 -29.06 -0.31
CA ASP A 116 -2.94 -29.91 -0.26
C ASP A 116 -1.91 -29.68 -1.40
N MET A 117 -2.38 -29.44 -2.63
CA MET A 117 -1.49 -29.15 -3.79
C MET A 117 -0.75 -27.80 -3.69
N TYR A 118 -1.30 -26.85 -2.93
CA TYR A 118 -0.79 -25.48 -2.73
C TYR A 118 -0.40 -25.20 -1.28
N ALA A 119 -0.45 -26.19 -0.38
CA ALA A 119 -0.21 -26.03 1.05
C ALA A 119 1.23 -25.57 1.35
N SER A 120 2.16 -25.86 0.44
CA SER A 120 3.57 -25.47 0.51
C SER A 120 3.94 -24.40 -0.52
N ASP A 121 2.97 -23.75 -1.16
CA ASP A 121 3.22 -22.64 -2.09
C ASP A 121 3.76 -21.43 -1.31
N GLN A 122 4.96 -20.99 -1.67
CA GLN A 122 5.65 -19.89 -0.98
C GLN A 122 4.93 -18.55 -1.14
N ASP A 123 4.36 -18.23 -2.30
CA ASP A 123 3.68 -16.94 -2.51
C ASP A 123 2.40 -16.87 -1.67
N LEU A 124 1.65 -17.97 -1.61
CA LEU A 124 0.45 -18.08 -0.77
C LEU A 124 0.80 -17.99 0.72
N MET A 125 1.87 -18.66 1.17
CA MET A 125 2.34 -18.55 2.55
C MET A 125 2.74 -17.11 2.90
N LEU A 126 3.52 -16.44 2.04
CA LEU A 126 3.92 -15.04 2.26
C LEU A 126 2.71 -14.09 2.26
N ARG A 127 1.75 -14.28 1.34
CA ARG A 127 0.50 -13.50 1.33
C ARG A 127 -0.28 -13.65 2.62
N LEU A 128 -0.49 -14.89 3.08
CA LEU A 128 -1.23 -15.14 4.31
C LEU A 128 -0.47 -14.62 5.55
N ALA A 129 0.85 -14.75 5.59
CA ALA A 129 1.69 -14.20 6.66
C ALA A 129 1.57 -12.67 6.77
N ARG A 130 1.55 -11.97 5.64
CA ARG A 130 1.33 -10.50 5.58
C ARG A 130 -0.06 -10.13 6.10
N LEU A 131 -1.10 -10.88 5.75
CA LEU A 131 -2.46 -10.63 6.24
C LEU A 131 -2.55 -10.83 7.75
N TYR A 132 -1.95 -11.90 8.29
CA TYR A 132 -1.89 -12.10 9.73
C TYR A 132 -1.16 -10.96 10.45
N PHE A 133 -0.05 -10.48 9.89
CA PHE A 133 0.65 -9.33 10.44
C PHE A 133 -0.24 -8.09 10.50
N GLN A 134 -0.96 -7.80 9.42
CA GLN A 134 -1.87 -6.65 9.33
C GLN A 134 -3.08 -6.79 10.28
N ALA A 135 -3.53 -8.01 10.52
CA ALA A 135 -4.57 -8.32 11.51
C ALA A 135 -4.09 -8.28 12.97
N GLY A 136 -2.77 -8.11 13.22
CA GLY A 136 -2.18 -8.17 14.56
C GLY A 136 -1.99 -9.59 15.10
N ARG A 137 -2.22 -10.62 14.28
CA ARG A 137 -2.02 -12.04 14.62
C ARG A 137 -0.54 -12.42 14.45
N TYR A 138 0.31 -11.84 15.30
CA TYR A 138 1.76 -11.93 15.15
C TYR A 138 2.32 -13.35 15.24
N THR A 139 1.78 -14.19 16.13
CA THR A 139 2.21 -15.60 16.26
C THR A 139 1.99 -16.40 14.98
N ASP A 140 0.81 -16.24 14.36
CA ASP A 140 0.45 -16.93 13.11
C ASP A 140 1.29 -16.42 11.94
N SER A 141 1.53 -15.10 11.91
CA SER A 141 2.39 -14.45 10.94
C SER A 141 3.83 -15.00 11.00
N VAL A 142 4.40 -15.10 12.20
CA VAL A 142 5.74 -15.67 12.45
C VAL A 142 5.83 -17.13 11.98
N ALA A 143 4.83 -17.95 12.29
CA ALA A 143 4.81 -19.35 11.92
C ALA A 143 4.84 -19.54 10.39
N LEU A 144 4.16 -18.69 9.62
CA LEU A 144 4.19 -18.75 8.16
C LEU A 144 5.46 -18.14 7.57
N PHE A 145 5.92 -16.99 8.06
CA PHE A 145 7.15 -16.37 7.56
C PHE A 145 8.37 -17.26 7.79
N SER A 146 8.48 -17.91 8.95
CA SER A 146 9.61 -18.81 9.24
C SER A 146 9.68 -20.01 8.27
N ARG A 147 8.51 -20.52 7.83
CA ARG A 147 8.43 -21.56 6.80
C ARG A 147 8.72 -21.02 5.40
N ALA A 148 8.19 -19.86 5.05
CA ALA A 148 8.28 -19.31 3.70
C ALA A 148 9.65 -18.70 3.38
N LEU A 149 10.33 -18.09 4.35
CA LEU A 149 11.62 -17.41 4.20
C LEU A 149 12.83 -18.33 4.43
N HIS A 150 12.63 -19.65 4.38
CA HIS A 150 13.69 -20.64 4.57
C HIS A 150 14.87 -20.41 3.58
N PRO A 151 16.14 -20.66 3.96
CA PRO A 151 17.31 -20.37 3.11
C PRO A 151 17.26 -20.96 1.71
N GLU A 152 16.62 -22.12 1.54
CA GLU A 152 16.43 -22.80 0.24
C GLU A 152 15.60 -21.96 -0.75
N ASN A 153 14.76 -21.06 -0.23
CA ASN A 153 13.85 -20.20 -1.00
C ASN A 153 14.38 -18.75 -1.14
N SER A 154 15.64 -18.51 -0.77
CA SER A 154 16.21 -17.17 -0.58
C SER A 154 16.21 -16.26 -1.82
N GLY A 155 16.06 -16.80 -3.02
CA GLY A 155 16.00 -16.02 -4.28
C GLY A 155 14.71 -15.23 -4.49
N MET A 156 13.62 -15.55 -3.78
CA MET A 156 12.31 -14.90 -3.95
C MET A 156 11.93 -13.97 -2.78
N ASN A 157 12.77 -13.89 -1.75
CA ASN A 157 12.46 -13.14 -0.54
C ASN A 157 12.55 -11.63 -0.79
N ARG A 158 11.45 -10.93 -0.54
CA ARG A 158 11.42 -9.47 -0.60
C ARG A 158 11.98 -8.91 0.70
N MET A 159 12.73 -7.81 0.61
CA MET A 159 13.25 -7.11 1.79
C MET A 159 12.10 -6.76 2.76
N GLU A 160 10.96 -6.33 2.23
CA GLU A 160 9.78 -5.96 2.98
C GLU A 160 9.21 -7.13 3.79
N ASP A 161 9.32 -8.36 3.31
CA ASP A 161 8.88 -9.56 4.03
C ASP A 161 9.78 -9.87 5.21
N GLU A 162 11.10 -9.73 5.05
CA GLU A 162 12.05 -9.92 6.16
C GLU A 162 11.85 -8.86 7.26
N VAL A 163 11.60 -7.60 6.86
CA VAL A 163 11.25 -6.53 7.81
C VAL A 163 9.94 -6.83 8.52
N MET A 164 8.90 -7.23 7.78
CA MET A 164 7.59 -7.55 8.35
C MET A 164 7.66 -8.74 9.29
N TYR A 165 8.41 -9.79 8.93
CA TYR A 165 8.68 -10.93 9.80
C TYR A 165 9.39 -10.50 11.08
N THR A 166 10.40 -9.64 10.98
CA THR A 166 11.12 -9.11 12.15
C THR A 166 10.18 -8.35 13.08
N ARG A 167 9.31 -7.52 12.52
CA ARG A 167 8.27 -6.79 13.28
C ARG A 167 7.23 -7.72 13.89
N ALA A 168 6.86 -8.81 13.21
CA ALA A 168 5.96 -9.81 13.75
C ALA A 168 6.59 -10.48 14.99
N MET A 169 7.88 -10.81 14.91
CA MET A 169 8.66 -11.34 16.03
C MET A 169 8.81 -10.36 17.20
N GLU A 170 8.98 -9.06 16.92
CA GLU A 170 8.90 -8.03 17.96
C GLU A 170 7.51 -8.04 18.63
N GLY A 171 6.45 -8.14 17.83
CA GLY A 171 5.05 -8.17 18.29
C GLY A 171 4.67 -9.41 19.12
N THR A 172 5.42 -10.52 19.01
CA THR A 172 5.25 -11.69 19.90
C THR A 172 5.95 -11.51 21.26
N GLY A 173 6.67 -10.40 21.46
CA GLY A 173 7.37 -10.08 22.71
C GLY A 173 8.81 -10.61 22.76
N ASN A 174 9.29 -11.29 21.72
CA ASN A 174 10.66 -11.83 21.68
C ASN A 174 11.66 -10.77 21.19
N LYS A 175 11.85 -9.72 22.01
CA LYS A 175 12.58 -8.49 21.65
C LYS A 175 14.05 -8.73 21.32
N GLN A 176 14.73 -9.61 22.04
CA GLN A 176 16.13 -9.94 21.79
C GLN A 176 16.32 -10.55 20.40
N VAL A 177 15.47 -11.53 20.05
CA VAL A 177 15.50 -12.15 18.72
C VAL A 177 15.14 -11.13 17.64
N ALA A 178 14.16 -10.25 17.89
CA ALA A 178 13.80 -9.18 16.97
C ALA A 178 14.96 -8.20 16.73
N GLU A 179 15.71 -7.81 17.76
CA GLU A 179 16.92 -6.98 17.63
C GLU A 179 17.96 -7.63 16.73
N GLU A 180 18.30 -8.90 16.95
CA GLU A 180 19.27 -9.63 16.10
C GLU A 180 18.83 -9.68 14.63
N MET A 181 17.53 -9.92 14.40
CA MET A 181 16.96 -9.93 13.06
C MET A 181 16.97 -8.55 12.42
N TYR A 182 16.65 -7.48 13.16
CA TYR A 182 16.76 -6.11 12.65
C TYR A 182 18.18 -5.82 12.20
N GLN A 183 19.17 -6.13 13.03
CA GLN A 183 20.57 -5.95 12.67
C GLN A 183 20.95 -6.75 11.42
N LYS A 184 20.47 -7.99 11.29
CA LYS A 184 20.70 -8.82 10.09
C LYS A 184 20.10 -8.21 8.84
N VAL A 185 18.84 -7.75 8.90
CA VAL A 185 18.14 -7.11 7.77
C VAL A 185 18.82 -5.80 7.37
N ILE A 186 19.24 -4.99 8.34
CA ILE A 186 19.99 -3.74 8.09
C ILE A 186 21.33 -4.04 7.42
N ARG A 187 22.09 -5.03 7.93
CA ARG A 187 23.37 -5.43 7.31
C ARG A 187 23.20 -5.95 5.89
N ARG A 188 22.18 -6.77 5.64
CA ARG A 188 21.95 -7.41 4.33
C ARG A 188 21.42 -6.46 3.28
N HIS A 189 20.43 -5.63 3.63
CA HIS A 189 19.66 -4.84 2.66
C HIS A 189 19.80 -3.33 2.81
N HIS A 190 20.48 -2.86 3.85
CA HIS A 190 20.59 -1.43 4.20
C HIS A 190 19.20 -0.78 4.34
N SER A 191 18.24 -1.56 4.86
CA SER A 191 16.83 -1.18 4.95
C SER A 191 16.63 -0.02 5.93
N LEU A 192 16.20 1.14 5.40
CA LEU A 192 15.83 2.30 6.21
C LEU A 192 14.58 2.05 7.05
N GLU A 193 13.68 1.19 6.57
CA GLU A 193 12.53 0.75 7.36
C GLU A 193 12.96 -0.08 8.57
N ALA A 194 13.86 -1.06 8.36
CA ALA A 194 14.39 -1.87 9.45
C ALA A 194 15.13 -1.01 10.47
N ARG A 195 15.98 -0.08 10.03
CA ARG A 195 16.67 0.88 10.92
C ARG A 195 15.67 1.69 11.75
N TYR A 196 14.57 2.14 11.15
CA TYR A 196 13.56 2.92 11.86
C TYR A 196 12.91 2.11 12.97
N TRP A 197 12.45 0.90 12.67
CA TRP A 197 11.81 0.05 13.68
C TRP A 197 12.78 -0.46 14.73
N TYR A 198 14.04 -0.72 14.36
CA TYR A 198 15.08 -1.01 15.33
C TYR A 198 15.31 0.14 16.31
N GLY A 199 15.39 1.38 15.81
CA GLY A 199 15.45 2.57 16.66
C GLY A 199 14.24 2.72 17.59
N GLN A 200 13.04 2.32 17.14
CA GLN A 200 11.83 2.31 17.98
C GLN A 200 11.93 1.26 19.09
N LEU A 201 12.39 0.04 18.77
CA LEU A 201 12.61 -1.03 19.74
C LEU A 201 13.60 -0.56 20.83
N LEU A 202 14.74 -0.03 20.43
CA LEU A 202 15.75 0.51 21.35
C LEU A 202 15.20 1.62 22.25
N LYS A 203 14.38 2.52 21.68
CA LYS A 203 13.73 3.60 22.44
C LYS A 203 12.76 3.03 23.49
N GLN A 204 11.99 2.00 23.14
CA GLN A 204 11.07 1.32 24.07
C GLN A 204 11.81 0.60 25.20
N GLU A 205 13.05 0.14 24.96
CA GLU A 205 13.90 -0.49 25.97
C GLU A 205 14.69 0.52 26.83
N GLY A 206 14.50 1.82 26.62
CA GLY A 206 15.22 2.87 27.35
C GLY A 206 16.65 3.13 26.84
N ARG A 207 17.07 2.47 25.75
CA ARG A 207 18.38 2.66 25.09
C ARG A 207 18.34 3.88 24.17
N ALA A 208 18.07 5.04 24.76
CA ALA A 208 17.79 6.29 24.03
C ALA A 208 18.97 6.74 23.14
N GLN A 209 20.20 6.56 23.59
CA GLN A 209 21.38 6.96 22.83
C GLN A 209 21.55 6.13 21.55
N GLU A 210 21.43 4.81 21.65
CA GLU A 210 21.51 3.90 20.49
C GLU A 210 20.34 4.12 19.54
N ALA A 211 19.14 4.38 20.06
CA ALA A 211 17.98 4.73 19.26
C ALA A 211 18.22 6.03 18.44
N ARG A 212 18.79 7.07 19.07
CA ARG A 212 19.17 8.32 18.39
C ARG A 212 20.16 8.06 17.26
N GLU A 213 21.14 7.18 17.47
CA GLU A 213 22.13 6.81 16.44
C GLU A 213 21.47 6.16 15.23
N GLN A 214 20.52 5.23 15.43
CA GLN A 214 19.79 4.63 14.30
C GLN A 214 19.00 5.66 13.51
N PHE A 215 18.32 6.60 14.16
CA PHE A 215 17.56 7.64 13.47
C PHE A 215 18.45 8.68 12.76
N LYS A 216 19.64 8.98 13.30
CA LYS A 216 20.64 9.82 12.64
C LYS A 216 21.18 9.15 11.38
N ALA A 217 21.53 7.87 11.48
CA ALA A 217 22.01 7.08 10.35
C ALA A 217 21.02 7.08 9.17
N ILE A 218 19.70 7.01 9.44
CA ILE A 218 18.69 7.12 8.38
C ILE A 218 18.77 8.45 7.63
N ARG A 219 19.03 9.57 8.33
CA ARG A 219 19.13 10.89 7.70
C ARG A 219 20.42 11.02 6.88
N GLU A 220 21.53 10.57 7.44
CA GLU A 220 22.84 10.58 6.78
C GLU A 220 22.83 9.70 5.52
N ASP A 221 22.32 8.46 5.63
CA ASP A 221 22.15 7.54 4.50
C ASP A 221 21.35 8.23 3.39
N MET A 222 20.24 8.90 3.74
CA MET A 222 19.38 9.60 2.79
C MET A 222 20.04 10.77 2.08
N GLU A 223 20.95 11.50 2.73
CA GLU A 223 21.65 12.64 2.12
C GLU A 223 22.58 12.21 0.99
N LEU A 224 23.16 11.02 1.09
CA LEU A 224 24.05 10.43 0.10
C LEU A 224 23.30 9.82 -1.10
N GLN A 225 21.98 9.66 -1.02
CA GLN A 225 21.20 8.97 -2.05
C GLN A 225 20.78 9.87 -3.24
N PRO A 226 20.66 9.29 -4.47
CA PRO A 226 20.07 9.96 -5.62
C PRO A 226 18.66 10.50 -5.34
N ARG A 227 18.24 11.53 -6.09
CA ARG A 227 16.93 12.19 -5.91
C ARG A 227 15.74 11.23 -5.95
N TYR A 228 15.76 10.21 -6.81
CA TYR A 228 14.66 9.25 -6.94
C TYR A 228 14.55 8.34 -5.71
N VAL A 229 15.67 7.82 -5.20
CA VAL A 229 15.74 7.01 -3.97
C VAL A 229 15.27 7.82 -2.77
N ARG A 230 15.70 9.08 -2.67
CA ARG A 230 15.23 10.00 -1.61
C ARG A 230 13.72 10.19 -1.63
N ARG A 231 13.08 10.23 -2.81
CA ARG A 231 11.61 10.32 -2.89
C ARG A 231 10.93 9.04 -2.41
N LEU A 232 11.46 7.88 -2.80
CA LEU A 232 10.93 6.58 -2.41
C LEU A 232 10.96 6.39 -0.89
N TYR A 233 12.08 6.71 -0.23
CA TYR A 233 12.26 6.51 1.21
C TYR A 233 12.03 7.76 2.08
N ALA A 234 11.56 8.86 1.49
CA ALA A 234 11.20 10.09 2.22
C ALA A 234 10.26 9.86 3.43
N PRO A 235 9.30 8.92 3.42
CA PRO A 235 8.48 8.64 4.61
C PRO A 235 9.31 8.24 5.83
N TRP A 236 10.33 7.40 5.67
CA TRP A 236 11.17 6.93 6.78
C TRP A 236 12.07 8.03 7.33
N ALA A 237 12.68 8.82 6.46
CA ALA A 237 13.47 9.99 6.87
C ALA A 237 12.64 11.01 7.66
N ARG A 238 11.39 11.27 7.22
CA ARG A 238 10.46 12.15 7.94
C ARG A 238 10.08 11.59 9.31
N LYS A 239 9.82 10.29 9.41
CA LYS A 239 9.53 9.63 10.70
C LYS A 239 10.73 9.72 11.63
N ALA A 240 11.93 9.34 11.17
CA ALA A 240 13.17 9.44 11.94
C ALA A 240 13.47 10.87 12.42
N GLY A 241 13.25 11.88 11.57
CA GLY A 241 13.42 13.29 11.95
C GLY A 241 12.38 13.79 12.98
N ARG A 242 11.20 13.17 13.07
CA ARG A 242 10.26 13.44 14.18
C ARG A 242 10.76 12.82 15.47
N GLU A 243 11.23 11.58 15.42
CA GLU A 243 11.79 10.89 16.59
C GLU A 243 12.99 11.63 17.18
N LEU A 244 13.92 12.09 16.35
CA LEU A 244 15.09 12.88 16.76
C LEU A 244 14.75 14.17 17.51
N ARG A 245 13.58 14.76 17.26
CA ARG A 245 13.09 15.96 17.97
C ARG A 245 12.36 15.64 19.26
N SER A 246 11.95 14.39 19.46
CA SER A 246 11.23 13.93 20.66
C SER A 246 12.16 13.46 21.78
N PHE A 247 13.46 13.42 21.48
CA PHE A 247 14.52 13.04 22.37
C PHE A 247 15.03 14.23 23.17
#